data_AF-A0A1W9MNZ8-F1
#
_entry.id   AF-A0A1W9MNZ8-F1
#
_cell.length_a   1.000
_cell.length_b   1.000
_cell.length_c   1.000
_cell.angle_alpha   90.00
_cell.angle_beta   90.00
_cell.angle_gamma   90.00
#
_symmetry.space_group_name_H-M   'P 1'
#
loop_
_entity.id
_entity.type
_entity.pdbx_description
1 polymer ?
#
loop_
_entity_poly.entity_id
_entity_poly.type
_entity_poly.pdbx_seq_one_letter_code
_entity_poly.pdbx_strand_id
1 'polypeptide(L)'
;LWKKTESYLPETEQLEASIFSDWKSNKELFAKLDETASNSEKAGLNIVNMVRQRIEKRERIIRLLSMAAVSGAVFFSALLTLLISRAINSTLKAVISGLIRAADQVATASAEFSAVSQILVKGASDQAASLEQTSASLEEMSAMTRRNADNAKNTDLLMRDLKGVVEAANRSVAELTRSMNEIAETSNETSQIIKTIEEIAFQTHLLALNAAIEAANAGGSGSGFAVVADEVKKLAKRASDAASHTSKLIESVTRKVKEGAALVSETGGAFAEVARTAAGVEKLVAGIAASSEDQADGIEQMNKAVGEIDNVTQENASQAQETATASMELNTQAEDLRSFTEKLAVLAGIKTR
;
A
#
# COMPACT_ATOMS: atom_id res chain seq x y z
N LEU A 1 -60.49 -106.03 -134.33
CA LEU A 1 -60.49 -104.77 -133.55
C LEU A 1 -61.49 -104.75 -132.38
N TRP A 2 -62.55 -105.58 -132.35
CA TRP A 2 -63.50 -105.60 -131.23
C TRP A 2 -63.03 -106.45 -130.00
N LYS A 3 -62.11 -107.42 -130.20
CA LYS A 3 -61.55 -108.26 -129.12
C LYS A 3 -60.46 -107.61 -128.24
N LYS A 4 -60.10 -106.35 -128.45
CA LYS A 4 -59.06 -105.61 -127.68
C LYS A 4 -59.65 -104.60 -126.69
N THR A 5 -60.96 -104.35 -126.74
CA THR A 5 -61.68 -103.37 -125.90
C THR A 5 -62.47 -104.02 -124.75
N GLU A 6 -62.74 -105.32 -124.80
CA GLU A 6 -63.47 -106.06 -123.75
C GLU A 6 -62.57 -106.47 -122.57
N SER A 7 -61.23 -106.46 -122.73
CA SER A 7 -60.29 -106.81 -121.65
C SER A 7 -59.99 -105.68 -120.66
N TYR A 8 -60.55 -104.48 -120.84
CA TYR A 8 -60.32 -103.32 -119.96
C TYR A 8 -61.53 -102.93 -119.10
N LEU A 9 -62.67 -103.62 -119.24
CA LEU A 9 -63.90 -103.36 -118.47
C LEU A 9 -63.77 -103.63 -116.95
N PRO A 10 -63.02 -104.65 -116.48
CA PRO A 10 -62.86 -104.88 -115.03
C PRO A 10 -61.99 -103.82 -114.34
N GLU A 11 -61.03 -103.23 -115.06
CA GLU A 11 -60.12 -102.20 -114.51
C GLU A 11 -60.83 -100.86 -114.29
N THR A 12 -61.90 -100.55 -115.05
CA THR A 12 -62.66 -99.31 -114.88
C THR A 12 -63.59 -99.33 -113.66
N GLU A 13 -64.22 -100.47 -113.33
CA GLU A 13 -65.05 -100.59 -112.11
C GLU A 13 -64.22 -100.59 -110.82
N GLN A 14 -63.02 -101.19 -110.84
CA GLN A 14 -62.11 -101.13 -109.69
C GLN A 14 -61.60 -99.72 -109.41
N LEU A 15 -61.36 -98.93 -110.46
CA LEU A 15 -60.91 -97.55 -110.31
C LEU A 15 -62.01 -96.67 -109.69
N GLU A 16 -63.27 -96.87 -110.09
CA GLU A 16 -64.41 -96.11 -109.56
C GLU A 16 -64.66 -96.40 -108.07
N ALA A 17 -64.55 -97.67 -107.66
CA ALA A 17 -64.65 -98.07 -106.26
C ALA A 17 -63.50 -97.52 -105.39
N SER A 18 -62.26 -97.50 -105.93
CA SER A 18 -61.09 -96.91 -105.25
C SER A 18 -61.26 -95.40 -105.07
N ILE A 19 -61.69 -94.68 -106.11
CA ILE A 19 -61.90 -93.23 -106.06
C ILE A 19 -62.97 -92.85 -105.04
N PHE A 20 -64.06 -93.62 -104.94
CA PHE A 20 -65.11 -93.35 -103.95
C PHE A 20 -64.66 -93.65 -102.52
N SER A 21 -63.88 -94.71 -102.32
CA SER A 21 -63.25 -95.03 -101.03
C SER A 21 -62.27 -93.93 -100.60
N ASP A 22 -61.43 -93.46 -101.52
CA ASP A 22 -60.48 -92.37 -101.28
C ASP A 22 -61.19 -91.04 -101.02
N TRP A 23 -62.28 -90.74 -101.74
CA TRP A 23 -63.12 -89.57 -101.47
C TRP A 23 -63.73 -89.60 -100.08
N LYS A 24 -64.25 -90.76 -99.64
CA LYS A 24 -64.84 -90.93 -98.30
C LYS A 24 -63.77 -90.83 -97.20
N SER A 25 -62.60 -91.45 -97.42
CA SER A 25 -61.46 -91.38 -96.50
C SER A 25 -60.92 -89.93 -96.40
N ASN A 26 -60.83 -89.23 -97.53
CA ASN A 26 -60.46 -87.81 -97.54
C ASN A 26 -61.49 -86.95 -96.79
N LYS A 27 -62.80 -87.21 -96.94
CA LYS A 27 -63.83 -86.45 -96.22
C LYS A 27 -63.71 -86.62 -94.71
N GLU A 28 -63.42 -87.83 -94.23
CA GLU A 28 -63.15 -88.07 -92.79
C GLU A 28 -61.83 -87.44 -92.33
N LEU A 29 -60.78 -87.45 -93.17
CA LEU A 29 -59.53 -86.75 -92.91
C LEU A 29 -59.73 -85.24 -92.79
N PHE A 30 -60.53 -84.63 -93.67
CA PHE A 30 -60.86 -83.21 -93.59
C PHE A 30 -61.65 -82.87 -92.32
N ALA A 31 -62.58 -83.72 -91.88
CA ALA A 31 -63.30 -83.52 -90.62
C ALA A 31 -62.37 -83.63 -89.39
N LYS A 32 -61.45 -84.60 -89.37
CA LYS A 32 -60.42 -84.70 -88.33
C LYS A 32 -59.42 -83.55 -88.35
N LEU A 33 -59.07 -83.05 -89.55
CA LEU A 33 -58.21 -81.87 -89.68
C LEU A 33 -58.88 -80.63 -89.11
N ASP A 34 -60.16 -80.44 -89.35
CA ASP A 34 -60.93 -79.30 -88.82
C ASP A 34 -61.09 -79.37 -87.28
N GLU A 35 -61.35 -80.57 -86.74
CA GLU A 35 -61.38 -80.80 -85.29
C GLU A 35 -60.00 -80.57 -84.64
N THR A 36 -58.93 -81.04 -85.29
CA THR A 36 -57.55 -80.85 -84.81
C THR A 36 -57.13 -79.38 -84.91
N ALA A 37 -57.55 -78.67 -85.95
CA ALA A 37 -57.34 -77.23 -86.09
C ALA A 37 -58.08 -76.45 -85.01
N SER A 38 -59.35 -76.78 -84.73
CA SER A 38 -60.13 -76.14 -83.65
C SER A 38 -59.55 -76.41 -82.27
N ASN A 39 -59.10 -77.65 -82.00
CA ASN A 39 -58.44 -78.00 -80.74
C ASN A 39 -57.07 -77.33 -80.61
N SER A 40 -56.33 -77.18 -81.70
CA SER A 40 -55.06 -76.44 -81.74
C SER A 40 -55.26 -74.95 -81.48
N GLU A 41 -56.31 -74.35 -82.04
CA GLU A 41 -56.68 -72.95 -81.82
C GLU A 41 -57.09 -72.71 -80.35
N LYS A 42 -57.91 -73.59 -79.78
CA LYS A 42 -58.27 -73.54 -78.34
C LYS A 42 -57.06 -73.74 -77.43
N ALA A 43 -56.14 -74.66 -77.78
CA ALA A 43 -54.90 -74.86 -77.05
C ALA A 43 -54.00 -73.61 -77.14
N GLY A 44 -53.90 -73.00 -78.32
CA GLY A 44 -53.20 -71.74 -78.55
C GLY A 44 -53.77 -70.59 -77.73
N LEU A 45 -55.09 -70.40 -77.73
CA LEU A 45 -55.80 -69.41 -76.91
C LEU A 45 -55.59 -69.65 -75.41
N ASN A 46 -55.64 -70.91 -74.95
CA ASN A 46 -55.38 -71.26 -73.55
C ASN A 46 -53.93 -70.99 -73.14
N ILE A 47 -52.95 -71.27 -74.01
CA ILE A 47 -51.54 -70.94 -73.78
C ILE A 47 -51.36 -69.42 -73.73
N VAL A 48 -51.91 -68.68 -74.67
CA VAL A 48 -51.87 -67.21 -74.69
C VAL A 48 -52.48 -66.63 -73.42
N ASN A 49 -53.64 -67.13 -72.98
CA ASN A 49 -54.29 -66.69 -71.75
C ASN A 49 -53.50 -67.07 -70.49
N MET A 50 -52.91 -68.27 -70.42
CA MET A 50 -52.01 -68.67 -69.33
C MET A 50 -50.75 -67.81 -69.26
N VAL A 51 -50.12 -67.54 -70.40
CA VAL A 51 -48.93 -66.68 -70.50
C VAL A 51 -49.29 -65.26 -70.10
N ARG A 52 -50.40 -64.72 -70.59
CA ARG A 52 -50.92 -63.40 -70.21
C ARG A 52 -51.16 -63.30 -68.71
N GLN A 53 -51.84 -64.29 -68.10
CA GLN A 53 -52.04 -64.34 -66.65
C GLN A 53 -50.72 -64.43 -65.87
N ARG A 54 -49.73 -65.19 -66.34
CA ARG A 54 -48.41 -65.28 -65.69
C ARG A 54 -47.62 -63.97 -65.81
N ILE A 55 -47.69 -63.29 -66.96
CA ILE A 55 -47.07 -61.97 -67.17
C ILE A 55 -47.74 -60.93 -66.27
N GLU A 56 -49.07 -60.84 -66.25
CA GLU A 56 -49.80 -59.90 -65.41
C GLU A 56 -49.54 -60.13 -63.91
N LYS A 57 -49.48 -61.40 -63.46
CA LYS A 57 -49.11 -61.73 -62.07
C LYS A 57 -47.66 -61.31 -61.75
N ARG A 58 -46.70 -61.57 -62.65
CA ARG A 58 -45.31 -61.15 -62.46
C ARG A 58 -45.15 -59.63 -62.45
N GLU A 59 -45.82 -58.91 -63.35
CA GLU A 59 -45.82 -57.45 -63.35
C GLU A 59 -46.43 -56.84 -62.09
N ARG A 60 -47.51 -57.43 -61.53
CA ARG A 60 -48.07 -56.99 -60.25
C ARG A 60 -47.07 -57.19 -59.11
N ILE A 61 -46.40 -58.34 -59.05
CA ILE A 61 -45.39 -58.64 -58.02
C ILE A 61 -44.20 -57.68 -58.14
N ILE A 62 -43.67 -57.46 -59.35
CA ILE A 62 -42.55 -56.54 -59.58
C ILE A 62 -42.93 -55.10 -59.17
N ARG A 63 -44.13 -54.62 -59.53
CA ARG A 63 -44.63 -53.30 -59.11
C ARG A 63 -44.76 -53.17 -57.60
N LEU A 64 -45.30 -54.17 -56.91
CA LEU A 64 -45.43 -54.16 -55.45
C LEU A 64 -44.06 -54.18 -54.76
N LEU A 65 -43.12 -54.99 -55.25
CA LEU A 65 -41.74 -55.03 -54.74
C LEU A 65 -41.02 -53.69 -54.97
N SER A 66 -41.15 -53.08 -56.15
CA SER A 66 -40.56 -51.77 -56.43
C SER A 66 -41.18 -50.65 -55.57
N MET A 67 -42.50 -50.66 -55.36
CA MET A 67 -43.17 -49.70 -54.46
C MET A 67 -42.75 -49.88 -53.00
N ALA A 68 -42.61 -51.13 -52.53
CA ALA A 68 -42.13 -51.41 -51.18
C ALA A 68 -40.67 -50.95 -50.99
N ALA A 69 -39.81 -51.16 -52.00
CA ALA A 69 -38.42 -50.69 -51.97
C ALA A 69 -38.32 -49.16 -51.91
N VAL A 70 -39.10 -48.44 -52.74
CA VAL A 70 -39.13 -46.97 -52.73
C VAL A 70 -39.69 -46.44 -51.40
N SER A 71 -40.82 -46.97 -50.93
CA SER A 71 -41.41 -46.58 -49.65
C SER A 71 -40.47 -46.87 -48.47
N GLY A 72 -39.77 -48.00 -48.50
CA GLY A 72 -38.76 -48.35 -47.49
C GLY A 72 -37.57 -47.39 -47.50
N ALA A 73 -37.07 -47.02 -48.68
CA ALA A 73 -35.99 -46.03 -48.81
C ALA A 73 -36.41 -44.64 -48.32
N VAL A 74 -37.62 -44.19 -48.65
CA VAL A 74 -38.16 -42.90 -48.16
C VAL A 74 -38.32 -42.95 -46.64
N PHE A 75 -38.93 -44.00 -46.09
CA PHE A 75 -39.10 -44.15 -44.64
C PHE A 75 -37.75 -44.19 -43.91
N PHE A 76 -36.78 -44.95 -44.43
CA PHE A 76 -35.44 -45.02 -43.86
C PHE A 76 -34.73 -43.66 -43.93
N SER A 77 -34.82 -42.94 -45.05
CA SER A 77 -34.24 -41.61 -45.20
C SER A 77 -34.87 -40.58 -44.25
N ALA A 78 -36.19 -40.62 -44.07
CA ALA A 78 -36.91 -39.77 -43.14
C ALA A 78 -36.55 -40.11 -41.69
N LEU A 79 -36.49 -41.39 -41.33
CA LEU A 79 -36.07 -41.86 -40.01
C LEU A 79 -34.63 -41.44 -39.71
N LEU A 80 -33.71 -41.62 -40.66
CA LEU A 80 -32.31 -41.21 -40.53
C LEU A 80 -32.20 -39.69 -40.33
N THR A 81 -32.93 -38.90 -41.13
CA THR A 81 -32.99 -37.44 -41.01
C THR A 81 -33.52 -37.02 -39.63
N LEU A 82 -34.58 -37.67 -39.13
CA LEU A 82 -35.14 -37.39 -37.82
C LEU A 82 -34.18 -37.75 -36.68
N LEU A 83 -33.50 -38.89 -36.76
CA LEU A 83 -32.54 -39.33 -35.73
C LEU A 83 -31.31 -38.40 -35.69
N ILE A 84 -30.72 -38.09 -36.84
CA ILE A 84 -29.59 -37.17 -36.95
C ILE A 84 -30.01 -35.77 -36.47
N SER A 85 -31.16 -35.26 -36.92
CA SER A 85 -31.66 -33.94 -36.53
C SER A 85 -31.96 -33.86 -35.03
N ARG A 86 -32.50 -34.92 -34.40
CA ARG A 86 -32.67 -34.98 -32.94
C ARG A 86 -31.36 -35.01 -32.19
N ALA A 87 -30.39 -35.82 -32.63
CA ALA A 87 -29.08 -35.92 -31.99
C ALA A 87 -28.34 -34.57 -32.06
N ILE A 88 -28.26 -33.96 -33.24
CA ILE A 88 -27.63 -32.65 -33.45
C ILE A 88 -28.34 -31.56 -32.62
N ASN A 89 -29.67 -31.49 -32.64
CA ASN A 89 -30.39 -30.48 -31.88
C ASN A 89 -30.24 -30.65 -30.36
N SER A 90 -30.10 -31.88 -29.86
CA SER A 90 -29.84 -32.15 -28.44
C SER A 90 -28.47 -31.62 -28.03
N THR A 91 -27.43 -31.93 -28.81
CA THR A 91 -26.07 -31.45 -28.55
C THR A 91 -25.96 -29.93 -28.70
N LEU A 92 -26.56 -29.35 -29.75
CA LEU A 92 -26.60 -27.90 -29.93
C LEU A 92 -27.30 -27.19 -28.77
N LYS A 93 -28.44 -27.70 -28.29
CA LYS A 93 -29.12 -27.18 -27.09
C LYS A 93 -28.21 -27.16 -25.88
N ALA A 94 -27.49 -28.26 -25.62
CA ALA A 94 -26.58 -28.36 -24.49
C ALA A 94 -25.42 -27.35 -24.60
N VAL A 95 -24.80 -27.24 -25.78
CA VAL A 95 -23.70 -26.30 -26.03
C VAL A 95 -24.16 -24.85 -25.95
N ILE A 96 -25.29 -24.50 -26.58
CA ILE A 96 -25.88 -23.16 -26.52
C ILE A 96 -26.19 -22.78 -25.07
N SER A 97 -26.82 -23.68 -24.31
CA SER A 97 -27.10 -23.43 -22.89
C SER A 97 -25.82 -23.26 -22.06
N GLY A 98 -24.76 -24.00 -22.38
CA GLY A 98 -23.44 -23.83 -21.76
C GLY A 98 -22.80 -22.48 -22.09
N LEU A 99 -22.84 -22.07 -23.36
CA LEU A 99 -22.29 -20.79 -23.82
C LEU A 99 -23.04 -19.59 -23.24
N ILE A 100 -24.38 -19.65 -23.16
CA ILE A 100 -25.18 -18.60 -22.52
C ILE A 100 -24.79 -18.44 -21.05
N ARG A 101 -24.66 -19.55 -20.30
CA ARG A 101 -24.22 -19.49 -18.90
C ARG A 101 -22.81 -18.92 -18.77
N ALA A 102 -21.88 -19.33 -19.63
CA ALA A 102 -20.51 -18.82 -19.62
C ALA A 102 -20.47 -17.32 -19.93
N ALA A 103 -21.22 -16.86 -20.93
CA ALA A 103 -21.34 -15.44 -21.26
C ALA A 103 -21.92 -14.63 -20.09
N ASP A 104 -22.97 -15.12 -19.43
CA ASP A 104 -23.58 -14.46 -18.27
C ASP A 104 -22.61 -14.34 -17.09
N GLN A 105 -21.81 -15.39 -16.84
CA GLN A 105 -20.75 -15.39 -15.84
C GLN A 105 -19.64 -14.38 -16.17
N VAL A 106 -19.19 -14.32 -17.43
CA VAL A 106 -18.17 -13.35 -17.87
C VAL A 106 -18.69 -11.93 -17.74
N ALA A 107 -19.93 -11.66 -18.18
CA ALA A 107 -20.54 -10.33 -18.06
C ALA A 107 -20.64 -9.88 -16.59
N THR A 108 -21.10 -10.78 -15.71
CA THR A 108 -21.21 -10.50 -14.27
C THR A 108 -19.83 -10.21 -13.65
N ALA A 109 -18.83 -11.08 -13.89
CA ALA A 109 -17.49 -10.89 -13.35
C ALA A 109 -16.81 -9.62 -13.89
N SER A 110 -17.05 -9.29 -15.16
CA SER A 110 -16.53 -8.08 -15.79
C SER A 110 -17.15 -6.81 -15.19
N ALA A 111 -18.46 -6.81 -14.95
CA ALA A 111 -19.14 -5.70 -14.28
C ALA A 111 -18.60 -5.49 -12.86
N GLU A 112 -18.36 -6.58 -12.12
CA GLU A 112 -17.77 -6.52 -10.78
C GLU A 112 -16.33 -5.98 -10.80
N PHE A 113 -15.47 -6.50 -11.69
CA PHE A 113 -14.10 -6.01 -11.84
C PHE A 113 -14.03 -4.54 -12.27
N SER A 114 -14.92 -4.10 -13.16
CA SER A 114 -15.03 -2.68 -13.51
C SER A 114 -15.39 -1.82 -12.29
N ALA A 115 -16.33 -2.27 -11.45
CA ALA A 115 -16.74 -1.55 -10.26
C ALA A 115 -15.59 -1.49 -9.21
N VAL A 116 -14.92 -2.61 -8.95
CA VAL A 116 -13.75 -2.68 -8.06
C VAL A 116 -12.63 -1.79 -8.54
N SER A 117 -12.37 -1.78 -9.86
CA SER A 117 -11.34 -0.94 -10.47
C SER A 117 -11.63 0.56 -10.27
N GLN A 118 -12.89 1.00 -10.42
CA GLN A 118 -13.26 2.40 -10.15
C GLN A 118 -13.06 2.77 -8.67
N ILE A 119 -13.36 1.85 -7.75
CA ILE A 119 -13.11 2.06 -6.32
C ILE A 119 -11.60 2.17 -6.07
N LEU A 120 -10.78 1.34 -6.71
CA LEU A 120 -9.33 1.37 -6.56
C LEU A 120 -8.72 2.67 -7.13
N VAL A 121 -9.18 3.16 -8.29
CA VAL A 121 -8.77 4.47 -8.83
C VAL A 121 -9.11 5.58 -7.85
N LYS A 122 -10.33 5.57 -7.29
CA LYS A 122 -10.72 6.58 -6.28
C LYS A 122 -9.87 6.48 -5.02
N GLY A 123 -9.63 5.27 -4.51
CA GLY A 123 -8.79 5.04 -3.33
C GLY A 123 -7.35 5.51 -3.55
N ALA A 124 -6.78 5.25 -4.74
CA ALA A 124 -5.47 5.75 -5.11
C ALA A 124 -5.43 7.29 -5.17
N SER A 125 -6.47 7.94 -5.69
CA SER A 125 -6.57 9.40 -5.69
C SER A 125 -6.65 9.99 -4.26
N ASP A 126 -7.45 9.38 -3.38
CA ASP A 126 -7.56 9.80 -1.98
C ASP A 126 -6.24 9.59 -1.22
N GLN A 127 -5.53 8.49 -1.53
CA GLN A 127 -4.20 8.20 -1.00
C GLN A 127 -3.17 9.21 -1.49
N ALA A 128 -3.16 9.58 -2.77
CA ALA A 128 -2.27 10.60 -3.33
C ALA A 128 -2.44 11.96 -2.62
N ALA A 129 -3.68 12.39 -2.38
CA ALA A 129 -3.94 13.62 -1.61
C ALA A 129 -3.41 13.53 -0.16
N SER A 130 -3.51 12.36 0.46
CA SER A 130 -2.96 12.12 1.81
C SER A 130 -1.42 12.12 1.83
N LEU A 131 -0.79 11.64 0.76
CA LEU A 131 0.67 11.68 0.59
C LEU A 131 1.17 13.11 0.38
N GLU A 132 0.44 13.94 -0.37
CA GLU A 132 0.76 15.36 -0.54
C GLU A 132 0.75 16.10 0.81
N GLN A 133 -0.27 15.87 1.64
CA GLN A 133 -0.32 16.44 2.99
C GLN A 133 0.80 15.93 3.91
N THR A 134 1.11 14.62 3.81
CA THR A 134 2.22 14.01 4.55
C THR A 134 3.56 14.61 4.14
N SER A 135 3.77 14.80 2.84
CA SER A 135 4.98 15.41 2.28
C SER A 135 5.14 16.85 2.76
N ALA A 136 4.09 17.67 2.71
CA ALA A 136 4.10 19.03 3.25
C ALA A 136 4.44 19.05 4.75
N SER A 137 3.91 18.10 5.52
CA SER A 137 4.20 17.96 6.95
C SER A 137 5.66 17.56 7.21
N LEU A 138 6.24 16.72 6.35
CA LEU A 138 7.67 16.34 6.40
C LEU A 138 8.59 17.51 6.04
N GLU A 139 8.22 18.35 5.08
CA GLU A 139 8.95 19.58 4.77
C GLU A 139 8.94 20.55 5.95
N GLU A 140 7.77 20.75 6.58
CA GLU A 140 7.65 21.60 7.77
C GLU A 140 8.48 21.05 8.94
N MET A 141 8.40 19.74 9.20
CA MET A 141 9.24 19.08 10.19
C MET A 141 10.73 19.25 9.89
N SER A 142 11.16 19.09 8.63
CA SER A 142 12.55 19.29 8.23
C SER A 142 13.03 20.71 8.53
N ALA A 143 12.21 21.71 8.21
CA ALA A 143 12.50 23.11 8.49
C ALA A 143 12.59 23.39 10.01
N MET A 144 11.66 22.83 10.80
CA MET A 144 11.69 22.95 12.26
C MET A 144 12.92 22.29 12.87
N THR A 145 13.29 21.09 12.41
CA THR A 145 14.47 20.35 12.88
C THR A 145 15.76 21.12 12.57
N ARG A 146 15.91 21.69 11.37
CA ARG A 146 17.05 22.57 11.06
C ARG A 146 17.10 23.79 11.96
N ARG A 147 15.95 24.44 12.17
CA ARG A 147 15.87 25.60 13.06
C ARG A 147 16.24 25.24 14.51
N ASN A 148 15.88 24.05 14.98
CA ASN A 148 16.27 23.56 16.31
C ASN A 148 17.78 23.35 16.41
N ALA A 149 18.41 22.75 15.39
CA ALA A 149 19.86 22.60 15.34
C ALA A 149 20.58 23.96 15.35
N ASP A 150 20.11 24.92 14.56
CA ASP A 150 20.67 26.28 14.53
C ASP A 150 20.49 27.01 15.88
N ASN A 151 19.30 26.90 16.48
CA ASN A 151 19.04 27.46 17.80
C ASN A 151 19.92 26.84 18.89
N ALA A 152 20.14 25.53 18.83
CA ALA A 152 21.05 24.84 19.75
C ALA A 152 22.48 25.35 19.58
N LYS A 153 22.97 25.47 18.34
CA LYS A 153 24.29 26.04 18.06
C LYS A 153 24.45 27.49 18.53
N ASN A 154 23.43 28.33 18.33
CA ASN A 154 23.45 29.70 18.84
C ASN A 154 23.45 29.75 20.37
N THR A 155 22.69 28.85 21.02
CA THR A 155 22.68 28.73 22.48
C THR A 155 24.03 28.28 23.01
N ASP A 156 24.71 27.34 22.34
CA ASP A 156 26.08 26.91 22.70
C ASP A 156 27.07 28.09 22.71
N LEU A 157 26.99 28.97 21.70
CA LEU A 157 27.81 30.20 21.65
C LEU A 157 27.52 31.12 22.84
N LEU A 158 26.25 31.36 23.16
CA LEU A 158 25.86 32.17 24.31
C LEU A 158 26.34 31.57 25.64
N MET A 159 26.33 30.24 25.76
CA MET A 159 26.83 29.53 26.94
C MET A 159 28.35 29.66 27.08
N ARG A 160 29.10 29.64 25.97
CA ARG A 160 30.54 29.91 25.97
C ARG A 160 30.86 31.33 26.41
N ASP A 161 30.11 32.32 25.94
CA ASP A 161 30.26 33.71 26.37
C ASP A 161 29.94 33.86 27.86
N LEU A 162 28.84 33.25 28.33
CA LEU A 162 28.47 33.23 29.75
C LEU A 162 29.58 32.62 30.62
N LYS A 163 30.20 31.53 30.18
CA LYS A 163 31.33 30.93 30.89
C LYS A 163 32.49 31.92 31.06
N GLY A 164 32.83 32.66 29.99
CA GLY A 164 33.84 33.71 30.06
C GLY A 164 33.50 34.82 31.07
N VAL A 165 32.23 35.24 31.12
CA VAL A 165 31.75 36.23 32.10
C VAL A 165 31.85 35.70 33.54
N VAL A 166 31.43 34.45 33.78
CA VAL A 166 31.49 33.83 35.11
C VAL A 166 32.94 33.62 35.58
N GLU A 167 33.84 33.24 34.67
CA GLU A 167 35.28 33.15 34.96
C GLU A 167 35.86 34.51 35.36
N ALA A 168 35.47 35.59 34.66
CA ALA A 168 35.88 36.94 35.02
C ALA A 168 35.33 37.36 36.40
N ALA A 169 34.05 37.08 36.68
CA ALA A 169 33.44 37.36 37.98
C ALA A 169 34.15 36.61 39.12
N ASN A 170 34.47 35.33 38.93
CA ASN A 170 35.24 34.53 39.90
C ASN A 170 36.62 35.13 40.18
N ARG A 171 37.33 35.62 39.15
CA ARG A 171 38.61 36.32 39.33
C ARG A 171 38.44 37.60 40.16
N SER A 172 37.44 38.42 39.87
CA SER A 172 37.17 39.65 40.63
C SER A 172 36.80 39.38 42.09
N VAL A 173 36.03 38.32 42.36
CA VAL A 173 35.69 37.89 43.73
C VAL A 173 36.93 37.41 44.49
N ALA A 174 37.81 36.65 43.83
CA ALA A 174 39.07 36.22 44.43
C ALA A 174 39.97 37.41 44.78
N GLU A 175 40.05 38.42 43.89
CA GLU A 175 40.80 39.65 44.14
C GLU A 175 40.20 40.47 45.30
N LEU A 176 38.87 40.64 45.33
CA LEU A 176 38.15 41.27 46.44
C LEU A 176 38.40 40.58 47.78
N THR A 177 38.41 39.25 47.78
CA THR A 177 38.69 38.44 48.98
C THR A 177 40.10 38.71 49.48
N ARG A 178 41.09 38.78 48.57
CA ARG A 178 42.47 39.15 48.90
C ARG A 178 42.55 40.55 49.51
N SER A 179 41.92 41.55 48.89
CA SER A 179 41.90 42.92 49.42
C SER A 179 41.24 43.02 50.79
N MET A 180 40.14 42.29 51.04
CA MET A 180 39.52 42.27 52.37
C MET A 180 40.45 41.66 53.43
N ASN A 181 41.21 40.62 53.09
CA ASN A 181 42.21 40.04 53.99
C ASN A 181 43.36 41.02 54.28
N GLU A 182 43.88 41.71 53.26
CA GLU A 182 44.92 42.74 53.41
C GLU A 182 44.44 43.91 54.30
N ILE A 183 43.18 44.36 54.15
CA ILE A 183 42.59 45.39 55.01
C ILE A 183 42.44 44.88 56.45
N ALA A 184 42.03 43.62 56.64
CA ALA A 184 41.88 43.03 57.97
C ALA A 184 43.23 42.93 58.70
N GLU A 185 44.29 42.54 57.99
CA GLU A 185 45.66 42.50 58.51
C GLU A 185 46.16 43.90 58.89
N THR A 186 46.04 44.87 57.97
CA THR A 186 46.44 46.26 58.21
C THR A 186 45.66 46.90 59.38
N SER A 187 44.37 46.57 59.51
CA SER A 187 43.55 47.04 60.64
C SER A 187 44.03 46.47 61.97
N ASN A 188 44.45 45.20 61.98
CA ASN A 188 44.98 44.55 63.18
C ASN A 188 46.33 45.16 63.61
N GLU A 189 47.23 45.43 62.66
CA GLU A 189 48.48 46.16 62.92
C GLU A 189 48.20 47.56 63.47
N THR A 190 47.27 48.30 62.86
CA THR A 190 46.87 49.62 63.34
C THR A 190 46.33 49.56 64.77
N SER A 191 45.54 48.53 65.10
CA SER A 191 45.03 48.32 66.48
C SER A 191 46.17 48.11 67.48
N GLN A 192 47.23 47.38 67.12
CA GLN A 192 48.42 47.21 67.96
C GLN A 192 49.15 48.54 68.19
N ILE A 193 49.31 49.36 67.14
CA ILE A 193 49.93 50.69 67.25
C ILE A 193 49.13 51.58 68.21
N ILE A 194 47.80 51.60 68.08
CA ILE A 194 46.94 52.40 68.97
C ILE A 194 47.02 51.92 70.43
N LYS A 195 47.11 50.61 70.68
CA LYS A 195 47.37 50.08 72.02
C LYS A 195 48.68 50.58 72.59
N THR A 196 49.76 50.58 71.81
CA THR A 196 51.04 51.14 72.25
C THR A 196 50.94 52.64 72.56
N ILE A 197 50.18 53.40 71.78
CA ILE A 197 49.94 54.83 72.07
C ILE A 197 49.17 55.02 73.39
N GLU A 198 48.16 54.19 73.65
CA GLU A 198 47.42 54.19 74.92
C GLU A 198 48.34 53.88 76.11
N GLU A 199 49.22 52.89 75.97
CA GLU A 199 50.24 52.55 76.97
C GLU A 199 51.21 53.71 77.23
N ILE A 200 51.70 54.38 76.18
CA ILE A 200 52.57 55.56 76.29
C ILE A 200 51.83 56.70 76.99
N ALA A 201 50.57 56.95 76.63
CA ALA A 201 49.75 57.99 77.27
C ALA A 201 49.55 57.71 78.77
N PHE A 202 49.30 56.45 79.14
CA PHE A 202 49.18 56.02 80.53
C PHE A 202 50.50 56.19 81.31
N GLN A 203 51.63 55.77 80.73
CA GLN A 203 52.96 55.98 81.33
C GLN A 203 53.27 57.47 81.51
N THR A 204 52.93 58.30 80.52
CA THR A 204 53.08 59.77 80.58
C THR A 204 52.22 60.38 81.68
N HIS A 205 50.99 59.87 81.86
CA HIS A 205 50.10 60.29 82.94
C HIS A 205 50.69 59.98 84.32
N LEU A 206 51.27 58.79 84.50
CA LEU A 206 51.94 58.39 85.75
C LEU A 206 53.20 59.23 86.01
N LEU A 207 54.02 59.49 84.98
CA LEU A 207 55.19 60.37 85.09
C LEU A 207 54.80 61.80 85.50
N ALA A 208 53.75 62.35 84.89
CA ALA A 208 53.23 63.68 85.21
C ALA A 208 52.65 63.75 86.63
N LEU A 209 52.00 62.68 87.09
CA LEU A 209 51.51 62.58 88.46
C LEU A 209 52.68 62.57 89.47
N ASN A 210 53.72 61.78 89.20
CA ASN A 210 54.93 61.76 90.02
C ASN A 210 55.61 63.13 90.06
N ALA A 211 55.71 63.82 88.92
CA ALA A 211 56.26 65.16 88.84
C ALA A 211 55.42 66.20 89.61
N ALA A 212 54.09 66.08 89.58
CA ALA A 212 53.20 66.96 90.35
C ALA A 212 53.36 66.75 91.87
N ILE A 213 53.55 65.49 92.32
CA ILE A 213 53.83 65.16 93.72
C ILE A 213 55.18 65.77 94.15
N GLU A 214 56.22 65.61 93.34
CA GLU A 214 57.55 66.15 93.66
C GLU A 214 57.57 67.69 93.67
N ALA A 215 56.83 68.32 92.74
CA ALA A 215 56.65 69.76 92.72
C ALA A 215 55.90 70.29 93.95
N ALA A 216 54.93 69.53 94.48
CA ALA A 216 54.25 69.85 95.74
C ALA A 216 55.19 69.72 96.95
N ASN A 217 56.07 68.70 96.96
CA ASN A 217 57.09 68.51 97.99
C ASN A 217 58.12 69.66 98.01
N ALA A 218 58.44 70.26 96.87
CA ALA A 218 59.37 71.37 96.75
C ALA A 218 58.82 72.74 97.22
N GLY A 219 57.53 72.82 97.62
CA GLY A 219 56.91 74.04 98.17
C GLY A 219 56.92 75.23 97.19
N GLY A 220 57.31 76.42 97.68
CA GLY A 220 57.24 77.68 96.91
C GLY A 220 58.08 77.69 95.62
N SER A 221 59.20 76.96 95.60
CA SER A 221 60.11 76.85 94.44
C SER A 221 59.59 75.91 93.34
N GLY A 222 58.63 75.02 93.66
CA GLY A 222 58.05 74.04 92.74
C GLY A 222 56.80 74.51 91.99
N SER A 223 56.27 75.70 92.31
CA SER A 223 54.98 76.19 91.80
C SER A 223 54.87 76.21 90.27
N GLY A 224 55.92 76.63 89.56
CA GLY A 224 55.95 76.61 88.09
C GLY A 224 55.97 75.19 87.50
N PHE A 225 56.70 74.27 88.13
CA PHE A 225 56.75 72.85 87.71
C PHE A 225 55.43 72.12 87.96
N ALA A 226 54.71 72.46 89.04
CA ALA A 226 53.41 71.89 89.35
C ALA A 226 52.36 72.20 88.26
N VAL A 227 52.37 73.42 87.71
CA VAL A 227 51.46 73.83 86.63
C VAL A 227 51.74 73.04 85.34
N VAL A 228 53.02 72.90 84.97
CA VAL A 228 53.41 72.12 83.78
C VAL A 228 53.05 70.65 83.97
N ALA A 229 53.30 70.07 85.14
CA ALA A 229 52.96 68.68 85.44
C ALA A 229 51.44 68.42 85.34
N ASP A 230 50.59 69.33 85.84
CA ASP A 230 49.13 69.17 85.71
C ASP A 230 48.66 69.31 84.25
N GLU A 231 49.29 70.18 83.45
CA GLU A 231 48.97 70.31 82.02
C GLU A 231 49.40 69.07 81.22
N VAL A 232 50.60 68.52 81.48
CA VAL A 232 51.04 67.24 80.90
C VAL A 232 50.10 66.11 81.32
N LYS A 233 49.64 66.09 82.57
CA LYS A 233 48.68 65.09 83.06
C LYS A 233 47.34 65.15 82.30
N LYS A 234 46.81 66.36 82.05
CA LYS A 234 45.59 66.57 81.26
C LYS A 234 45.79 66.17 79.80
N LEU A 235 46.93 66.51 79.20
CA LEU A 235 47.26 66.13 77.83
C LEU A 235 47.38 64.61 77.68
N ALA A 236 48.06 63.94 78.61
CA ALA A 236 48.19 62.49 78.64
C ALA A 236 46.83 61.78 78.77
N LYS A 237 45.93 62.29 79.63
CA LYS A 237 44.56 61.79 79.74
C LYS A 237 43.79 61.95 78.41
N ARG A 238 43.84 63.13 77.79
CA ARG A 238 43.21 63.39 76.49
C ARG A 238 43.76 62.47 75.39
N ALA A 239 45.06 62.20 75.39
CA ALA A 239 45.68 61.27 74.45
C ALA A 239 45.19 59.83 74.66
N SER A 240 45.09 59.38 75.91
CA SER A 240 44.53 58.06 76.25
C SER A 240 43.07 57.92 75.80
N ASP A 241 42.23 58.94 76.07
CA ASP A 241 40.82 58.95 75.65
C ASP A 241 40.69 58.89 74.12
N ALA A 242 41.54 59.64 73.39
CA ALA A 242 41.57 59.64 71.93
C ALA A 242 42.07 58.30 71.35
N ALA A 243 43.10 57.69 71.96
CA ALA A 243 43.59 56.37 71.58
C ALA A 243 42.50 55.31 71.79
N SER A 244 41.83 55.31 72.95
CA SER A 244 40.72 54.40 73.24
C SER A 244 39.57 54.54 72.24
N HIS A 245 39.19 55.78 71.89
CA HIS A 245 38.16 56.03 70.88
C HIS A 245 38.59 55.50 69.49
N THR A 246 39.85 55.72 69.09
CA THR A 246 40.40 55.22 67.82
C THR A 246 40.44 53.70 67.79
N SER A 247 40.80 53.06 68.90
CA SER A 247 40.81 51.60 69.05
C SER A 247 39.42 51.00 68.79
N LYS A 248 38.37 51.60 69.36
CA LYS A 248 36.97 51.19 69.10
C LYS A 248 36.55 51.35 67.63
N LEU A 249 37.01 52.41 66.96
CA LEU A 249 36.75 52.60 65.53
C LEU A 249 37.44 51.51 64.69
N ILE A 250 38.70 51.18 64.99
CA ILE A 250 39.45 50.12 64.29
C ILE A 250 38.81 48.75 64.53
N GLU A 251 38.36 48.46 65.74
CA GLU A 251 37.65 47.21 66.06
C GLU A 251 36.35 47.11 65.24
N SER A 252 35.61 48.21 65.13
CA SER A 252 34.40 48.30 64.30
C SER A 252 34.69 48.08 62.81
N VAL A 253 35.77 48.69 62.28
CA VAL A 253 36.22 48.49 60.88
C VAL A 253 36.61 47.03 60.64
N THR A 254 37.40 46.45 61.54
CA THR A 254 37.83 45.04 61.46
C THR A 254 36.64 44.09 61.40
N ARG A 255 35.63 44.33 62.24
CA ARG A 255 34.39 43.55 62.21
C ARG A 255 33.66 43.68 60.87
N LYS A 256 33.48 44.90 60.36
CA LYS A 256 32.82 45.14 59.06
C LYS A 256 33.57 44.50 57.89
N VAL A 257 34.89 44.49 57.93
CA VAL A 257 35.72 43.84 56.90
C VAL A 257 35.56 42.32 56.95
N LYS A 258 35.50 41.71 58.14
CA LYS A 258 35.21 40.28 58.28
C LYS A 258 33.81 39.91 57.77
N GLU A 259 32.80 40.72 58.09
CA GLU A 259 31.44 40.55 57.55
C GLU A 259 31.44 40.68 56.01
N GLY A 260 32.15 41.67 55.46
CA GLY A 260 32.32 41.84 54.02
C GLY A 260 33.03 40.67 53.34
N ALA A 261 34.09 40.13 53.96
CA ALA A 261 34.80 38.96 53.46
C ALA A 261 33.90 37.72 53.40
N ALA A 262 33.06 37.52 54.41
CA ALA A 262 32.07 36.44 54.43
C ALA A 262 31.07 36.56 53.27
N LEU A 263 30.52 37.76 53.04
CA LEU A 263 29.60 38.02 51.92
C LEU A 263 30.25 37.80 50.54
N VAL A 264 31.50 38.23 50.38
CA VAL A 264 32.26 38.00 49.14
C VAL A 264 32.50 36.51 48.93
N SER A 265 32.83 35.76 49.99
CA SER A 265 32.99 34.30 49.92
C SER A 265 31.69 33.59 49.52
N GLU A 266 30.56 33.99 50.09
CA GLU A 266 29.24 33.46 49.71
C GLU A 266 28.92 33.75 48.24
N THR A 267 29.19 34.99 47.80
CA THR A 267 29.04 35.42 46.40
C THR A 267 29.90 34.57 45.45
N GLY A 268 31.13 34.24 45.86
CA GLY A 268 32.01 33.33 45.11
C GLY A 268 31.42 31.92 44.98
N GLY A 269 30.83 31.39 46.05
CA GLY A 269 30.09 30.13 46.02
C GLY A 269 28.91 30.15 45.04
N ALA A 270 28.15 31.25 45.01
CA ALA A 270 27.05 31.43 44.08
C ALA A 270 27.51 31.46 42.61
N PHE A 271 28.61 32.15 42.30
CA PHE A 271 29.17 32.12 40.93
C PHE A 271 29.72 30.75 40.53
N ALA A 272 30.28 29.99 41.47
CA ALA A 272 30.69 28.61 41.21
C ALA A 272 29.50 27.68 40.92
N GLU A 273 28.36 27.89 41.58
CA GLU A 273 27.10 27.20 41.27
C GLU A 273 26.63 27.54 39.85
N VAL A 274 26.60 28.84 39.50
CA VAL A 274 26.20 29.30 38.16
C VAL A 274 27.09 28.69 37.08
N ALA A 275 28.40 28.62 37.29
CA ALA A 275 29.33 27.96 36.36
C ALA A 275 28.97 26.47 36.14
N ARG A 276 28.59 25.76 37.21
CA ARG A 276 28.22 24.34 37.13
C ARG A 276 26.90 24.14 36.39
N THR A 277 25.89 24.97 36.70
CA THR A 277 24.60 24.94 35.99
C THR A 277 24.78 25.27 34.51
N ALA A 278 25.62 26.26 34.20
CA ALA A 278 25.95 26.63 32.82
C ALA A 278 26.56 25.45 32.05
N ALA A 279 27.53 24.73 32.63
CA ALA A 279 28.10 23.53 32.00
C ALA A 279 27.05 22.41 31.80
N GLY A 280 26.07 22.30 32.69
CA GLY A 280 24.94 21.38 32.53
C GLY A 280 24.06 21.75 31.34
N VAL A 281 23.76 23.04 31.16
CA VAL A 281 22.99 23.54 30.01
C VAL A 281 23.74 23.33 28.70
N GLU A 282 25.05 23.59 28.65
CA GLU A 282 25.91 23.33 27.48
C GLU A 282 25.78 21.88 27.01
N LYS A 283 25.84 20.92 27.95
CA LYS A 283 25.67 19.49 27.64
C LYS A 283 24.29 19.16 27.07
N LEU A 284 23.22 19.74 27.62
CA LEU A 284 21.86 19.53 27.14
C LEU A 284 21.68 20.10 25.73
N VAL A 285 22.21 21.29 25.48
CA VAL A 285 22.16 21.96 24.17
C VAL A 285 22.93 21.16 23.12
N ALA A 286 24.10 20.63 23.46
CA ALA A 286 24.83 19.72 22.58
C ALA A 286 24.03 18.45 22.25
N GLY A 287 23.29 17.91 23.24
CA GLY A 287 22.37 16.78 23.03
C GLY A 287 21.20 17.13 22.09
N ILE A 288 20.64 18.34 22.18
CA ILE A 288 19.58 18.81 21.27
C ILE A 288 20.12 18.94 19.84
N ALA A 289 21.33 19.47 19.67
CA ALA A 289 21.96 19.59 18.35
C ALA A 289 22.15 18.22 17.69
N ALA A 290 22.73 17.25 18.42
CA ALA A 290 22.93 15.89 17.93
C ALA A 290 21.59 15.19 17.62
N SER A 291 20.61 15.29 18.53
CA SER A 291 19.28 14.70 18.29
C SER A 291 18.53 15.35 17.13
N SER A 292 18.79 16.63 16.84
CA SER A 292 18.21 17.32 15.67
C SER A 292 18.86 16.84 14.37
N GLU A 293 20.15 16.52 14.39
CA GLU A 293 20.84 15.90 13.24
C GLU A 293 20.27 14.50 12.95
N ASP A 294 20.13 13.66 13.97
CA ASP A 294 19.49 12.33 13.83
C ASP A 294 18.04 12.43 13.32
N GLN A 295 17.29 13.43 13.77
CA GLN A 295 15.93 13.69 13.26
C GLN A 295 15.95 14.11 11.78
N ALA A 296 16.92 14.90 11.35
CA ALA A 296 17.01 15.34 9.96
C ALA A 296 17.26 14.14 9.04
N ASP A 297 18.15 13.23 9.43
CA ASP A 297 18.41 11.98 8.71
C ASP A 297 17.15 11.10 8.66
N GLY A 298 16.44 10.97 9.79
CA GLY A 298 15.17 10.24 9.85
C GLY A 298 14.09 10.82 8.94
N ILE A 299 13.99 12.15 8.86
CA ILE A 299 13.06 12.85 7.95
C ILE A 299 13.44 12.63 6.48
N GLU A 300 14.73 12.59 6.14
CA GLU A 300 15.16 12.25 4.78
C GLU A 300 14.74 10.83 4.38
N GLN A 301 14.88 9.86 5.28
CA GLN A 301 14.43 8.49 5.05
C GLN A 301 12.91 8.41 4.87
N MET A 302 12.14 9.13 5.69
CA MET A 302 10.68 9.20 5.54
C MET A 302 10.28 9.82 4.19
N ASN A 303 10.96 10.87 3.74
CA ASN A 303 10.70 11.47 2.43
C ASN A 303 10.94 10.47 1.28
N LYS A 304 12.00 9.66 1.36
CA LYS A 304 12.24 8.59 0.36
C LYS A 304 11.11 7.56 0.36
N ALA A 305 10.70 7.10 1.54
CA ALA A 305 9.60 6.15 1.68
C ALA A 305 8.26 6.71 1.15
N VAL A 306 7.96 7.98 1.40
CA VAL A 306 6.77 8.65 0.85
C VAL A 306 6.83 8.69 -0.68
N GLY A 307 7.98 8.97 -1.28
CA GLY A 307 8.17 8.91 -2.73
C GLY A 307 7.96 7.51 -3.32
N GLU A 308 8.38 6.45 -2.62
CA GLU A 308 8.10 5.07 -3.03
C GLU A 308 6.61 4.74 -2.96
N ILE A 309 5.90 5.18 -1.90
CA ILE A 309 4.46 4.98 -1.77
C ILE A 309 3.69 5.75 -2.85
N ASP A 310 4.15 6.96 -3.21
CA ASP A 310 3.55 7.74 -4.30
C ASP A 310 3.66 7.00 -5.64
N ASN A 311 4.84 6.46 -5.97
CA ASN A 311 5.04 5.64 -7.17
C ASN A 311 4.07 4.44 -7.21
N VAL A 312 3.96 3.68 -6.11
CA VAL A 312 3.02 2.54 -6.02
C VAL A 312 1.57 3.00 -6.13
N THR A 313 1.23 4.16 -5.57
CA THR A 313 -0.12 4.73 -5.64
C THR A 313 -0.50 5.08 -7.08
N GLN A 314 0.41 5.71 -7.82
CA GLN A 314 0.23 6.00 -9.24
C GLN A 314 0.14 4.72 -10.07
N GLU A 315 0.98 3.72 -9.78
CA GLU A 315 0.96 2.43 -10.45
C GLU A 315 -0.39 1.70 -10.24
N ASN A 316 -0.89 1.66 -9.00
CA ASN A 316 -2.20 1.10 -8.67
C ASN A 316 -3.34 1.81 -9.42
N ALA A 317 -3.30 3.14 -9.53
CA ALA A 317 -4.29 3.90 -10.29
C ALA A 317 -4.26 3.53 -11.78
N SER A 318 -3.06 3.41 -12.37
CA SER A 318 -2.88 3.01 -13.77
C SER A 318 -3.38 1.59 -14.02
N GLN A 319 -2.96 0.62 -13.18
CA GLN A 319 -3.37 -0.78 -13.29
C GLN A 319 -4.89 -0.94 -13.11
N ALA A 320 -5.49 -0.18 -12.20
CA ALA A 320 -6.94 -0.17 -12.03
C ALA A 320 -7.66 0.37 -13.27
N GLN A 321 -7.16 1.44 -13.88
CA GLN A 321 -7.73 1.99 -15.11
C GLN A 321 -7.63 1.01 -16.30
N GLU A 322 -6.50 0.32 -16.42
CA GLU A 322 -6.32 -0.75 -17.41
C GLU A 322 -7.28 -1.92 -17.16
N THR A 323 -7.43 -2.34 -15.90
CA THR A 323 -8.35 -3.43 -15.52
C THR A 323 -9.81 -3.07 -15.79
N ALA A 324 -10.22 -1.82 -15.53
CA ALA A 324 -11.55 -1.33 -15.89
C ALA A 324 -11.77 -1.38 -17.41
N THR A 325 -10.76 -1.01 -18.19
CA THR A 325 -10.80 -1.05 -19.66
C THR A 325 -10.94 -2.47 -20.18
N ALA A 326 -10.11 -3.40 -19.70
CA ALA A 326 -10.18 -4.81 -20.04
C ALA A 326 -11.53 -5.44 -19.64
N SER A 327 -12.07 -5.04 -18.49
CA SER A 327 -13.38 -5.50 -18.02
C SER A 327 -14.53 -5.02 -18.93
N MET A 328 -14.49 -3.77 -19.39
CA MET A 328 -15.48 -3.29 -20.38
C MET A 328 -15.40 -4.09 -21.68
N GLU A 329 -14.20 -4.40 -22.16
CA GLU A 329 -14.00 -5.22 -23.37
C GLU A 329 -14.55 -6.65 -23.18
N LEU A 330 -14.28 -7.29 -22.04
CA LEU A 330 -14.81 -8.61 -21.71
C LEU A 330 -16.35 -8.61 -21.64
N ASN A 331 -16.95 -7.54 -21.10
CA ASN A 331 -18.40 -7.40 -21.09
C ASN A 331 -18.97 -7.32 -22.51
N THR A 332 -18.35 -6.54 -23.41
CA THR A 332 -18.74 -6.50 -24.83
C THR A 332 -18.59 -7.86 -25.50
N GLN A 333 -17.50 -8.60 -25.24
CA GLN A 333 -17.32 -9.95 -25.79
C GLN A 333 -18.39 -10.94 -25.27
N ALA A 334 -18.82 -10.80 -24.00
CA ALA A 334 -19.90 -11.60 -23.45
C ALA A 334 -21.26 -11.29 -24.11
N GLU A 335 -21.55 -10.01 -24.39
CA GLU A 335 -22.74 -9.60 -25.12
C GLU A 335 -22.75 -10.14 -26.55
N ASP A 336 -21.60 -10.10 -27.25
CA ASP A 336 -21.44 -10.68 -28.59
C ASP A 336 -21.67 -12.21 -28.57
N LEU A 337 -21.11 -12.93 -27.59
CA LEU A 337 -21.36 -14.36 -27.40
C LEU A 337 -22.85 -14.65 -27.16
N ARG A 338 -23.54 -13.80 -26.39
CA ARG A 338 -25.00 -13.92 -26.20
C ARG A 338 -25.74 -13.73 -27.52
N SER A 339 -25.37 -12.73 -28.32
CA SER A 339 -25.95 -12.51 -29.65
C SER A 339 -25.73 -13.70 -30.60
N PHE A 340 -24.53 -14.28 -30.62
CA PHE A 340 -24.23 -15.45 -31.47
C PHE A 340 -25.00 -16.69 -31.03
N THR A 341 -25.11 -16.92 -29.72
CA THR A 341 -25.86 -18.07 -29.18
C THR A 341 -27.36 -17.96 -29.40
N GLU A 342 -27.93 -16.76 -29.33
CA GLU A 342 -29.33 -16.50 -29.70
C GLU A 342 -29.59 -16.82 -31.19
N LYS A 343 -28.72 -16.38 -32.09
CA LYS A 343 -28.82 -16.70 -33.53
C LYS A 343 -28.72 -18.21 -33.78
N LEU A 344 -27.80 -18.90 -33.10
CA LEU A 344 -27.68 -20.37 -33.17
C LEU A 344 -28.91 -21.08 -32.61
N ALA A 345 -29.52 -20.54 -31.55
CA ALA A 345 -30.74 -21.11 -30.96
C ALA A 345 -31.93 -21.04 -31.91
N VAL A 346 -32.11 -19.90 -32.59
CA VAL A 346 -33.12 -19.73 -33.64
C VAL A 346 -32.88 -20.72 -34.78
N LEU A 347 -31.64 -20.87 -35.25
CA LEU A 347 -31.28 -21.79 -36.33
C LEU A 347 -31.55 -23.27 -35.96
N ALA A 348 -31.34 -23.64 -34.70
CA ALA A 348 -31.62 -24.98 -34.18
C ALA A 348 -33.11 -25.24 -33.86
N GLY A 349 -34.00 -24.29 -34.15
CA GLY A 349 -35.44 -24.39 -33.86
C GLY A 349 -35.75 -24.43 -32.35
N ILE A 350 -34.85 -23.89 -31.54
CA ILE A 350 -35.02 -23.75 -30.09
C ILE A 350 -35.78 -22.44 -29.88
N LYS A 351 -36.96 -22.49 -29.26
CA LYS A 351 -37.66 -21.27 -28.83
C LYS A 351 -36.78 -20.55 -27.80
N THR A 352 -36.10 -19.49 -28.25
CA THR A 352 -35.55 -18.46 -27.36
C THR A 352 -36.73 -17.78 -26.67
N ARG A 353 -36.66 -17.70 -25.33
CA ARG A 353 -37.72 -17.12 -24.52
C ARG A 353 -37.50 -15.63 -24.37
#